data_AF-A0A699VM96-F1
#
_entry.id   AF-A0A699VM96-F1
#
_cell.length_a   1.000
_cell.length_b   1.000
_cell.length_c   1.000
_cell.angle_alpha   90.00
_cell.angle_beta   90.00
_cell.angle_gamma   90.00
#
_symmetry.space_group_name_H-M   'P 1'
#
loop_
_entity.id
_entity.type
_entity.pdbx_description
1 polymer ?
#
loop_
_entity_poly.entity_id
_entity_poly.type
_entity_poly.pdbx_seq_one_letter_code
_entity_poly.pdbx_strand_id
1 'polypeptide(L)'
;MALPWQVATLTGHVRNPTRDTIAVAVRDNYFDPHERILYARLTAEGDFSLAIPVANATLADLVYGDDVADLYLAPGAALDVHFKSKDLARTLKFAPGGPPAKHPT
;
A
#
# COMPACT_ATOMS: atom_id res chain seq x y z
N MET A 1 -23.54 -0.38 -13.40
CA MET A 1 -23.46 -0.71 -11.95
C MET A 1 -22.10 -0.28 -11.46
N ALA A 2 -22.02 0.62 -10.48
CA ALA A 2 -20.75 0.90 -9.79
C ALA A 2 -20.46 -0.28 -8.84
N LEU A 3 -19.25 -0.82 -8.87
CA LEU A 3 -18.83 -1.79 -7.87
C LEU A 3 -18.73 -1.08 -6.51
N PRO A 4 -19.22 -1.69 -5.42
CA PRO A 4 -19.12 -1.10 -4.10
C PRO A 4 -17.64 -0.96 -3.74
N TRP A 5 -17.27 0.19 -3.20
CA TRP A 5 -15.90 0.41 -2.72
C TRP A 5 -15.60 -0.60 -1.62
N GLN A 6 -14.49 -1.32 -1.76
CA GLN A 6 -13.97 -2.16 -0.69
C GLN A 6 -12.62 -1.62 -0.25
N VAL A 7 -12.26 -1.91 0.99
CA VAL A 7 -11.00 -1.46 1.56
C VAL A 7 -9.94 -2.50 1.26
N ALA A 8 -8.89 -2.10 0.54
CA ALA A 8 -7.63 -2.81 0.52
C ALA A 8 -6.81 -2.38 1.75
N THR A 9 -6.27 -3.35 2.49
CA THR A 9 -5.41 -3.07 3.65
C THR A 9 -3.96 -3.25 3.23
N LEU A 10 -3.16 -2.20 3.40
CA LEU A 10 -1.71 -2.26 3.23
C LEU A 10 -1.06 -2.12 4.61
N THR A 11 -0.40 -3.18 5.05
CA THR A 11 0.52 -3.14 6.18
C THR A 11 1.95 -3.24 5.68
N GLY A 12 2.89 -2.84 6.51
CA GLY A 12 4.28 -3.12 6.22
C GLY A 12 5.24 -2.63 7.26
N HIS A 13 6.51 -2.88 6.98
CA HIS A 13 7.63 -2.55 7.86
C HIS A 13 8.81 -1.98 7.08
N VAL A 14 9.30 -0.83 7.53
CA VAL A 14 10.47 -0.16 6.98
C VAL A 14 11.67 -0.43 7.87
N ARG A 15 12.66 -1.16 7.37
CA ARG A 15 13.90 -1.40 8.09
C ARG A 15 14.76 -0.14 8.10
N ASN A 16 15.24 0.25 9.29
CA ASN A 16 16.03 1.45 9.54
C ASN A 16 15.33 2.72 8.99
N PRO A 17 14.13 3.06 9.50
CA PRO A 17 13.36 4.16 8.96
C PRO A 17 14.11 5.49 9.09
N THR A 18 14.09 6.31 8.05
CA THR A 18 14.69 7.66 8.03
C THR A 18 13.65 8.77 7.90
N ARG A 19 12.39 8.38 7.72
CA ARG A 19 11.18 9.21 7.71
C ARG A 19 10.15 8.52 8.60
N ASP A 20 9.28 9.31 9.18
CA ASP A 20 8.21 8.85 10.09
C ASP A 20 6.85 8.73 9.38
N THR A 21 6.82 8.90 8.06
CA THR A 21 5.61 8.92 7.25
C THR A 21 5.85 8.17 5.94
N ILE A 22 4.83 7.46 5.48
CA ILE A 22 4.76 6.81 4.17
C ILE A 22 3.48 7.26 3.46
N ALA A 23 3.50 7.24 2.13
CA ALA A 23 2.33 7.58 1.33
C ALA A 23 2.00 6.48 0.31
N VAL A 24 0.73 6.40 -0.06
CA VAL A 24 0.24 5.61 -1.19
C VAL A 24 -0.54 6.53 -2.12
N ALA A 25 -0.06 6.71 -3.34
CA ALA A 25 -0.77 7.44 -4.38
C ALA A 25 -1.58 6.44 -5.21
N VAL A 26 -2.90 6.52 -5.15
CA VAL A 26 -3.81 5.65 -5.88
C VAL A 26 -4.29 6.37 -7.12
N ARG A 27 -4.17 5.71 -8.27
CA ARG A 27 -4.75 6.19 -9.53
C ARG A 27 -6.09 5.51 -9.74
N ASP A 28 -7.17 6.20 -9.41
CA ASP A 28 -8.53 5.62 -9.50
C ASP A 28 -8.98 5.44 -10.98
N ASN A 29 -8.41 6.21 -11.91
CA ASN A 29 -8.66 6.10 -13.36
C ASN A 29 -7.37 6.42 -14.14
N TYR A 30 -6.98 5.54 -15.07
CA TYR A 30 -5.75 5.72 -15.86
C TYR A 30 -5.79 6.97 -16.77
N PHE A 31 -6.98 7.40 -17.19
CA PHE A 31 -7.17 8.58 -18.04
C PHE A 31 -7.38 9.87 -17.23
N ASP A 32 -7.49 9.78 -15.91
CA ASP A 32 -7.62 10.93 -15.02
C ASP A 32 -6.26 11.21 -14.38
N PRO A 33 -5.71 12.43 -14.51
CA PRO A 33 -4.46 12.80 -13.86
C PRO A 33 -4.59 12.95 -12.33
N HIS A 34 -5.80 12.89 -11.77
CA HIS A 34 -6.01 13.04 -10.34
C HIS A 34 -5.63 11.75 -9.59
N GLU A 35 -4.60 11.87 -8.76
CA GLU A 35 -4.19 10.84 -7.82
C GLU A 35 -4.72 11.16 -6.42
N ARG A 36 -5.17 10.11 -5.74
CA ARG A 36 -5.54 10.20 -4.33
C ARG A 36 -4.38 9.70 -3.48
N ILE A 37 -3.78 10.61 -2.73
CA ILE A 37 -2.65 10.28 -1.86
C ILE A 37 -3.16 10.05 -0.44
N LEU A 38 -2.88 8.87 0.11
CA LEU A 38 -3.12 8.54 1.51
C LEU A 38 -1.79 8.45 2.25
N TYR A 39 -1.79 8.83 3.53
CA TYR A 39 -0.59 8.84 4.35
C TYR A 39 -0.77 7.98 5.59
N ALA A 40 0.31 7.32 6.03
CA ALA A 40 0.39 6.69 7.34
C ALA A 40 1.66 7.13 8.07
N ARG A 41 1.53 7.25 9.39
CA ARG A 41 2.66 7.41 10.30
C ARG A 41 3.30 6.05 10.53
N LEU A 42 4.62 6.01 10.57
CA LEU A 42 5.37 4.84 11.03
C LEU A 42 5.38 4.81 12.56
N THR A 43 5.38 3.61 13.13
CA THR A 43 5.71 3.40 14.54
C THR A 43 7.21 3.64 14.79
N ALA A 44 7.64 3.62 16.06
CA ALA A 44 9.06 3.71 16.40
C ALA A 44 9.87 2.52 15.85
N GLU A 45 9.21 1.38 15.67
CA GLU A 45 9.75 0.15 15.11
C GLU A 45 9.79 0.17 13.58
N GLY A 46 9.10 1.12 12.94
CA GLY A 46 9.05 1.26 11.48
C GLY A 46 7.84 0.60 10.81
N ASP A 47 6.86 0.15 11.59
CA ASP A 47 5.64 -0.47 11.07
C ASP A 47 4.61 0.58 10.63
N PHE A 48 3.78 0.26 9.64
CA PHE A 48 2.69 1.10 9.18
C PHE A 48 1.46 0.30 8.76
N SER A 49 0.30 0.96 8.73
CA SER A 49 -0.96 0.39 8.26
C SER A 49 -1.82 1.45 7.59
N LEU A 50 -2.41 1.10 6.45
CA LEU A 50 -3.25 1.94 5.60
C LEU A 50 -4.49 1.18 5.15
N ALA A 51 -5.66 1.79 5.36
CA ALA A 51 -6.92 1.37 4.80
C ALA A 51 -7.19 2.18 3.53
N ILE A 52 -7.19 1.54 2.37
CA ILE A 52 -7.26 2.18 1.06
C ILE A 52 -8.55 1.77 0.37
N PRO A 53 -9.57 2.65 0.32
CA PRO A 53 -10.78 2.38 -0.44
C PRO A 53 -10.45 2.27 -1.93
N VAL A 54 -10.86 1.18 -2.58
CA VAL A 54 -10.72 0.97 -4.02
C VAL A 54 -12.00 0.34 -4.58
N ALA A 55 -12.44 0.82 -5.75
CA ALA A 55 -13.63 0.29 -6.42
C ALA A 55 -13.30 -0.88 -7.35
N ASN A 56 -12.11 -0.85 -7.95
CA ASN A 56 -11.59 -1.81 -8.90
C ASN A 56 -10.13 -2.10 -8.58
N ALA A 57 -9.59 -3.16 -9.18
CA ALA A 57 -8.16 -3.39 -9.09
C ALA A 57 -7.40 -2.30 -9.84
N THR A 58 -6.39 -1.72 -9.19
CA THR A 58 -5.67 -0.55 -9.71
C THR A 58 -4.19 -0.54 -9.31
N LEU A 59 -3.40 0.19 -10.08
CA LEU A 59 -2.01 0.50 -9.75
C LEU A 59 -1.97 1.66 -8.75
N ALA A 60 -1.07 1.55 -7.79
CA ALA A 60 -0.78 2.58 -6.81
C ALA A 60 0.72 2.67 -6.59
N ASP A 61 1.20 3.84 -6.21
CA ASP A 61 2.61 4.08 -5.93
C ASP A 61 2.81 4.11 -4.42
N LEU A 62 3.67 3.23 -3.91
CA LEU A 62 4.18 3.29 -2.55
C LEU A 62 5.35 4.27 -2.51
N VAL A 63 5.20 5.34 -1.75
CA VAL A 63 6.17 6.44 -1.68
C VAL A 63 6.74 6.53 -0.28
N TYR A 64 8.07 6.48 -0.18
CA TYR A 64 8.80 6.66 1.08
C TYR A 64 10.02 7.57 0.89
N GLY A 65 9.91 8.81 1.38
CA GLY A 65 10.92 9.83 1.11
C GLY A 65 10.95 10.16 -0.38
N ASP A 66 12.10 9.90 -1.02
CA ASP A 66 12.32 10.17 -2.44
C ASP A 66 12.25 8.89 -3.31
N ASP A 67 12.00 7.73 -2.68
CA ASP A 67 11.85 6.46 -3.38
C ASP A 67 10.38 6.10 -3.62
N VAL A 68 10.13 5.41 -4.74
CA VAL A 68 8.80 4.96 -5.18
C VAL A 68 8.86 3.49 -5.62
N ALA A 69 7.81 2.72 -5.37
CA ALA A 69 7.58 1.45 -6.06
C ALA A 69 6.09 1.19 -6.30
N ASP A 70 5.84 0.47 -7.39
CA ASP A 70 4.51 0.11 -7.82
C ASP A 70 3.90 -0.97 -6.91
N LEU A 71 2.64 -0.76 -6.56
CA LEU A 71 1.76 -1.72 -5.88
C LEU A 71 0.52 -1.96 -6.72
N TYR A 72 0.02 -3.19 -6.66
CA TYR A 72 -1.28 -3.53 -7.23
C TYR A 72 -2.29 -3.74 -6.10
N LEU A 73 -3.31 -2.89 -6.05
CA LEU A 73 -4.36 -2.94 -5.03
C LEU A 73 -5.62 -3.54 -5.64
N ALA A 74 -6.19 -4.56 -5.00
CA ALA A 74 -7.48 -5.12 -5.36
C ALA A 74 -8.52 -4.88 -4.26
N PRO A 75 -9.81 -4.72 -4.59
CA PRO A 75 -10.88 -4.62 -3.61
C PRO A 75 -10.82 -5.77 -2.59
N GLY A 76 -10.76 -5.42 -1.30
CA GLY A 76 -10.70 -6.39 -0.19
C GLY A 76 -9.35 -7.09 0.01
N ALA A 77 -8.32 -6.73 -0.76
CA ALA A 77 -7.00 -7.35 -0.61
C ALA A 77 -6.32 -6.94 0.72
N ALA A 78 -5.53 -7.85 1.26
CA ALA A 78 -4.60 -7.55 2.34
C ALA A 78 -3.17 -7.78 1.82
N LEU A 79 -2.36 -6.74 1.86
CA LEU A 79 -0.97 -6.73 1.41
C LEU A 79 -0.07 -6.41 2.60
N ASP A 80 0.99 -7.18 2.74
CA ASP A 80 2.02 -6.95 3.74
C ASP A 80 3.38 -6.82 3.05
N VAL A 81 4.05 -5.69 3.26
CA VAL A 81 5.27 -5.32 2.53
C VAL A 81 6.42 -4.97 3.47
N HIS A 82 7.62 -5.40 3.12
CA HIS A 82 8.84 -5.09 3.84
C HIS A 82 9.90 -4.54 2.90
N PHE A 83 10.57 -3.46 3.31
CA PHE A 83 11.66 -2.88 2.54
C PHE A 83 12.69 -2.20 3.45
N LYS A 84 13.84 -1.83 2.90
CA LYS A 84 14.86 -1.02 3.58
C LYS A 84 14.69 0.44 3.17
N SER A 85 14.88 1.35 4.12
CA SER A 85 14.96 2.78 3.80
C SER A 85 16.05 3.06 2.77
N LYS A 86 15.81 4.03 1.87
CA LYS A 86 16.69 4.47 0.78
C LYS A 86 16.97 3.43 -0.32
N ASP A 87 16.24 2.33 -0.33
CA ASP A 87 16.32 1.33 -1.40
C ASP A 87 14.98 0.60 -1.57
N LEU A 88 13.87 1.35 -1.53
CA LEU A 88 12.52 0.77 -1.54
C LEU A 88 12.31 -0.08 -2.80
N ALA A 89 12.54 0.48 -3.99
CA ALA A 89 12.27 -0.18 -5.27
C ALA A 89 13.00 -1.52 -5.46
N ARG A 90 14.19 -1.70 -4.86
CA ARG A 90 14.97 -2.94 -4.99
C ARG A 90 14.76 -3.92 -3.84
N THR A 91 14.31 -3.44 -2.68
CA THR A 91 14.20 -4.26 -1.47
C THR A 91 12.79 -4.58 -1.04
N LEU A 92 11.79 -4.02 -1.74
CA LEU A 92 10.39 -4.33 -1.54
C LEU A 92 10.15 -5.83 -1.69
N LYS A 93 9.61 -6.42 -0.64
CA LYS A 93 9.21 -7.82 -0.57
C LYS A 93 7.81 -7.90 -0.01
N PHE A 94 6.98 -8.69 -0.68
CA PHE A 94 5.69 -9.08 -0.14
C PHE A 94 5.90 -10.22 0.86
N ALA A 95 5.31 -10.12 2.03
CA ALA A 95 5.36 -11.21 3.00
C ALA A 95 4.70 -12.47 2.39
N PRO A 96 5.27 -13.67 2.62
CA PRO A 96 4.64 -14.90 2.19
C PRO A 96 3.38 -15.14 3.02
N GLY A 97 2.23 -14.68 2.52
CA GLY A 97 0.95 -14.79 3.24
C GLY A 97 -0.15 -13.81 2.85
N GLY A 98 -0.13 -13.24 1.64
CA GLY A 98 -1.30 -12.48 1.16
C GLY A 98 -2.56 -13.35 1.11
N PRO A 99 -3.74 -12.71 1.07
CA PRO A 99 -4.65 -12.47 2.20
C PRO A 99 -5.18 -13.77 2.88
N PRO A 100 -5.75 -13.71 4.10
CA PRO A 100 -6.51 -14.85 4.64
C PRO A 100 -7.75 -15.08 3.76
N ALA A 101 -7.65 -16.03 2.84
CA ALA A 101 -8.81 -16.68 2.27
C ALA A 101 -9.46 -17.50 3.39
N LYS A 102 -10.44 -16.90 4.09
CA LYS A 102 -11.58 -17.59 4.71
C LYS A 102 -12.62 -16.57 5.16
N HIS A 103 -13.63 -16.44 4.31
CA HIS A 103 -14.97 -16.05 4.71
C HIS A 103 -15.43 -17.02 5.83
N PRO A 104 -15.88 -16.56 7.01
CA PRO A 104 -16.53 -17.46 7.96
C PRO A 104 -17.83 -17.97 7.32
N THR A 105 -17.90 -19.29 7.13
CA THR A 105 -19.14 -20.06 6.88
C THR A 105 -20.15 -19.87 7.99
#